data_AF-A0A2V6MVZ4-F1
#
_entry.id   AF-A0A2V6MVZ4-F1
#
_cell.length_a   1.000
_cell.length_b   1.000
_cell.length_c   1.000
_cell.angle_alpha   90.00
_cell.angle_beta   90.00
_cell.angle_gamma   90.00
#
_symmetry.space_group_name_H-M   'P 1'
#
loop_
_entity.id
_entity.type
_entity.pdbx_description
1 polymer ?
#
loop_
_entity_poly.entity_id
_entity_poly.type
_entity_poly.pdbx_seq_one_letter_code
_entity_poly.pdbx_strand_id
1 'polypeptide(L)'
;MRKHLTVCLAVITAILLLSGCQMAEPRPAGVSHFISLSVSPVYPKSFDITAAADHSFYGHFSVEELKEAWRKKAAEVAKGRKFKISSLVVHDNETDIGGWPTKSRSVSGTITLID
;
A
#
# COMPACT_ATOMS: atom_id res chain seq x y z
N MET A 1 31.33 33.32 -6.23
CA MET A 1 30.95 32.37 -5.15
C MET A 1 29.50 32.46 -4.68
N ARG A 2 28.87 33.64 -4.52
CA ARG A 2 27.48 33.75 -4.00
C ARG A 2 26.39 33.08 -4.86
N LYS A 3 26.50 33.12 -6.19
CA LYS A 3 25.48 32.58 -7.11
C LYS A 3 25.31 31.05 -7.02
N HIS A 4 26.39 30.31 -6.78
CA HIS A 4 26.34 28.85 -6.65
C HIS A 4 25.66 28.42 -5.34
N LEU A 5 25.86 29.16 -4.25
CA LEU A 5 25.23 28.87 -2.96
C LEU A 5 23.70 29.02 -3.03
N THR A 6 23.20 30.06 -3.72
CA THR A 6 21.77 30.29 -3.90
C THR A 6 21.11 29.21 -4.76
N VAL A 7 21.80 28.73 -5.79
CA VAL A 7 21.32 27.64 -6.66
C VAL A 7 21.27 26.31 -5.89
N CYS A 8 22.32 25.98 -5.12
CA CYS A 8 22.32 24.78 -4.29
C CYS A 8 21.19 24.80 -3.25
N LEU A 9 20.96 25.94 -2.60
CA LEU A 9 19.88 26.08 -1.63
C LEU A 9 18.50 25.88 -2.28
N ALA A 10 18.27 26.48 -3.45
CA ALA A 10 17.01 26.31 -4.19
C ALA A 10 16.75 24.86 -4.61
N VAL A 11 17.79 24.14 -5.03
CA VAL A 11 17.68 22.72 -5.40
C VAL A 11 17.33 21.85 -4.19
N ILE A 12 17.98 22.07 -3.04
CA ILE A 12 17.70 21.33 -1.81
C ILE A 12 16.25 21.57 -1.36
N THR A 13 15.80 22.84 -1.37
CA THR A 13 14.42 23.18 -1.00
C THR A 13 13.42 22.57 -1.97
N ALA A 14 13.71 22.53 -3.27
CA ALA A 14 12.85 21.87 -4.26
C ALA A 14 12.76 20.35 -4.03
N ILE A 15 13.87 19.69 -3.71
CA ILE A 15 13.89 18.26 -3.39
C ILE A 15 13.09 17.96 -2.11
N LEU A 16 13.22 18.81 -1.09
CA LEU A 16 12.47 18.68 0.18
C LEU A 16 10.97 18.91 -0.02
N LEU A 17 10.59 19.90 -0.84
CA LEU A 17 9.18 20.15 -1.20
C LEU A 17 8.58 18.99 -1.99
N LEU A 18 9.32 18.43 -2.96
CA LEU A 18 8.88 17.27 -3.74
C LEU A 18 8.77 16.01 -2.88
N SER A 19 9.66 15.83 -1.91
CA SER A 19 9.61 14.70 -0.96
C SER A 19 8.48 14.83 0.06
N GLY A 20 8.16 16.07 0.48
CA GLY A 20 7.07 16.37 1.41
C GLY A 20 5.66 16.28 0.83
N CYS A 21 5.52 16.18 -0.50
CA CYS A 21 4.24 16.06 -1.20
C CYS A 21 3.79 14.61 -1.45
N GLN A 22 4.43 13.60 -0.86
CA GLN A 22 3.78 12.30 -0.73
C GLN A 22 2.77 12.39 0.41
N MET A 23 1.57 12.88 0.08
CA MET A 23 0.41 12.81 0.96
C MET A 23 0.17 11.33 1.26
N ALA A 24 0.58 10.90 2.46
CA ALA A 24 0.35 9.54 2.93
C ALA A 24 -1.14 9.25 2.79
N GLU A 25 -1.48 8.28 1.94
CA GLU A 25 -2.86 7.95 1.67
C GLU A 25 -3.53 7.55 3.00
N PRO A 26 -4.69 8.13 3.36
CA PRO A 26 -5.32 7.83 4.63
C PRO A 26 -5.57 6.33 4.74
N ARG A 27 -5.19 5.76 5.89
CA ARG A 27 -5.42 4.34 6.15
C ARG A 27 -6.90 4.12 6.40
N PRO A 28 -7.49 3.03 5.86
CA PRO A 28 -8.87 2.70 6.17
C PRO A 28 -9.11 2.49 7.66
N ALA A 29 -10.27 2.94 8.13
CA ALA A 29 -10.64 2.86 9.55
C ALA A 29 -10.63 1.41 10.06
N GLY A 30 -9.99 1.20 11.20
CA GLY A 30 -9.87 -0.13 11.83
C GLY A 30 -9.00 -1.13 11.05
N VAL A 31 -8.12 -0.66 10.17
CA VAL A 31 -7.01 -1.47 9.62
C VAL A 31 -5.77 -1.22 10.48
N SER A 32 -5.11 -2.30 10.88
CA SER A 32 -3.88 -2.24 11.66
C SER A 32 -2.78 -1.47 10.94
N HIS A 33 -1.92 -0.80 11.72
CA HIS A 33 -0.83 -0.03 11.14
C HIS A 33 0.33 -0.86 10.59
N PHE A 34 0.37 -2.14 10.95
CA PHE A 34 1.32 -3.12 10.46
C PHE A 34 0.87 -3.79 9.15
N ILE A 35 -0.34 -3.48 8.68
CA ILE A 35 -0.81 -3.92 7.36
C ILE A 35 -0.46 -2.83 6.35
N SER A 36 0.42 -3.16 5.43
CA SER A 36 0.74 -2.38 4.25
C SER A 36 -0.35 -2.54 3.21
N LEU A 37 -0.79 -1.42 2.64
CA LEU A 37 -1.78 -1.38 1.57
C LEU A 37 -1.16 -0.72 0.35
N SER A 38 -1.28 -1.37 -0.80
CA SER A 38 -0.84 -0.81 -2.08
C SER A 38 -1.97 -0.90 -3.10
N VAL A 39 -2.05 0.11 -3.95
CA VAL A 39 -3.03 0.18 -5.05
C VAL A 39 -2.30 0.55 -6.33
N SER A 40 -2.52 -0.23 -7.38
CA SER A 40 -1.92 -0.01 -8.69
C SER A 40 -3.00 0.00 -9.76
N PRO A 41 -3.08 1.03 -10.64
CA PRO A 41 -3.97 0.98 -11.79
C PRO A 41 -3.47 -0.11 -12.77
N VAL A 42 -4.39 -0.94 -13.28
CA VAL A 42 -4.05 -2.02 -14.24
C VAL A 42 -4.63 -1.74 -15.63
N TYR A 43 -5.91 -1.39 -15.68
CA TYR A 43 -6.67 -1.07 -16.88
C TYR A 43 -7.58 0.13 -16.60
N PRO A 44 -8.20 0.75 -17.62
CA PRO A 44 -9.21 1.76 -17.38
C PRO A 44 -10.28 1.25 -16.41
N LYS A 45 -10.46 1.97 -15.29
CA LYS A 45 -11.40 1.64 -14.21
C LYS A 45 -11.07 0.38 -13.40
N SER A 46 -9.88 -0.21 -13.57
CA SER A 46 -9.45 -1.38 -12.80
C SER A 46 -8.21 -1.09 -11.97
N PHE A 47 -8.25 -1.52 -10.70
CA PHE A 47 -7.20 -1.29 -9.72
C PHE A 47 -6.85 -2.60 -9.04
N ASP A 48 -5.57 -2.97 -9.11
CA ASP A 48 -5.03 -4.04 -8.29
C ASP A 48 -4.74 -3.50 -6.90
N ILE A 49 -5.13 -4.27 -5.89
CA ILE A 49 -5.01 -3.90 -4.50
C ILE A 49 -4.33 -5.05 -3.79
N THR A 50 -3.33 -4.74 -2.98
CA THR A 50 -2.66 -5.72 -2.13
C THR A 50 -2.68 -5.24 -0.68
N ALA A 51 -3.08 -6.13 0.22
CA ALA A 51 -2.92 -5.98 1.66
C ALA A 51 -1.87 -6.98 2.12
N ALA A 52 -0.76 -6.49 2.66
CA ALA A 52 0.37 -7.31 3.07
C ALA A 52 0.75 -7.01 4.51
N ALA A 53 1.19 -8.03 5.23
CA ALA A 53 1.83 -7.86 6.51
C ALA A 53 3.02 -8.81 6.64
N ASP A 54 4.10 -8.28 7.18
CA ASP A 54 5.21 -9.09 7.62
C ASP A 54 4.86 -9.73 8.96
N HIS A 55 5.31 -10.95 9.13
CA HIS A 55 5.28 -11.63 10.40
C HIS A 55 6.24 -10.91 11.33
N SER A 56 5.67 -10.10 12.21
CA SER A 56 6.43 -9.31 13.15
C SER A 56 6.42 -9.94 14.54
N PHE A 57 7.32 -9.47 15.39
CA PHE A 57 7.32 -9.79 16.82
C PHE A 57 6.00 -9.48 17.53
N TYR A 58 5.17 -8.59 16.94
CA TYR A 58 3.90 -8.12 17.49
C TYR A 58 2.70 -8.98 17.12
N GLY A 59 2.91 -10.10 16.42
CA GLY A 59 1.88 -11.08 16.12
C GLY A 59 1.65 -11.28 14.62
N HIS A 60 0.81 -12.28 14.35
CA HIS A 60 0.48 -12.74 13.01
C HIS A 60 -0.87 -12.16 12.59
N PHE A 61 -0.94 -11.54 11.41
CA PHE A 61 -2.23 -11.19 10.82
C PHE A 61 -2.82 -12.42 10.13
N SER A 62 -4.07 -12.72 10.47
CA SER A 62 -4.84 -13.76 9.80
C SER A 62 -5.12 -13.40 8.34
N VAL A 63 -5.37 -14.42 7.52
CA VAL A 63 -5.79 -14.21 6.12
C VAL A 63 -7.08 -13.38 6.07
N GLU A 64 -7.95 -13.55 7.06
CA GLU A 64 -9.25 -12.91 7.19
C GLU A 64 -9.12 -11.43 7.51
N GLU A 65 -8.18 -11.05 8.39
CA GLU A 65 -7.84 -9.64 8.64
C GLU A 65 -7.27 -8.97 7.40
N LEU A 66 -6.41 -9.66 6.64
CA LEU A 66 -5.85 -9.12 5.40
C LEU A 66 -6.92 -9.00 4.31
N LYS A 67 -7.82 -9.96 4.19
CA LYS A 67 -9.00 -9.87 3.30
C LYS A 67 -9.90 -8.71 3.68
N GLU A 68 -10.12 -8.47 4.97
CA GLU A 68 -10.93 -7.35 5.44
C GLU A 68 -10.24 -6.01 5.18
N ALA A 69 -8.93 -5.90 5.44
CA ALA A 69 -8.14 -4.73 5.09
C ALA A 69 -8.18 -4.43 3.59
N TRP A 70 -8.04 -5.48 2.77
CA TRP A 70 -8.17 -5.40 1.31
C TRP A 70 -9.55 -4.86 0.91
N ARG A 71 -10.64 -5.38 1.49
CA ARG A 71 -12.02 -4.94 1.18
C ARG A 71 -12.27 -3.48 1.56
N LYS A 72 -11.79 -3.05 2.73
CA LYS A 72 -11.89 -1.65 3.16
C LYS A 72 -11.15 -0.73 2.19
N LYS A 73 -9.94 -1.11 1.78
CA LYS A 73 -9.18 -0.35 0.79
C LYS A 73 -9.88 -0.33 -0.58
N ALA A 74 -10.44 -1.44 -1.02
CA ALA A 74 -11.25 -1.52 -2.23
C ALA A 74 -12.45 -0.56 -2.21
N ALA A 75 -13.17 -0.47 -1.09
CA ALA A 75 -14.30 0.45 -0.94
C ALA A 75 -13.86 1.92 -1.01
N GLU A 76 -12.71 2.27 -0.41
CA GLU A 76 -12.13 3.61 -0.51
C GLU A 76 -11.71 3.97 -1.93
N VAL A 77 -11.03 3.06 -2.64
CA VAL A 77 -10.65 3.25 -4.05
C VAL A 77 -11.88 3.42 -4.94
N ALA A 78 -12.95 2.69 -4.64
CA ALA A 78 -14.21 2.82 -5.34
C ALA A 78 -14.91 4.17 -5.10
N LYS A 79 -14.67 4.83 -3.97
CA LYS A 79 -15.28 6.13 -3.61
C LYS A 79 -16.81 6.09 -3.72
N GLY A 80 -17.42 5.01 -3.23
CA GLY A 80 -18.87 4.80 -3.28
C GLY A 80 -19.44 4.30 -4.61
N ARG A 81 -18.61 4.12 -5.65
CA ARG A 81 -19.03 3.50 -6.91
C ARG A 81 -19.17 1.98 -6.74
N LYS A 82 -20.01 1.37 -7.58
CA LYS A 82 -20.12 -0.10 -7.64
C LYS A 82 -18.89 -0.68 -8.33
N PHE A 83 -18.48 -1.87 -7.94
CA PHE A 83 -17.34 -2.55 -8.55
C PHE A 83 -17.50 -4.06 -8.53
N LYS A 84 -16.86 -4.74 -9.48
CA LYS A 84 -16.62 -6.20 -9.43
C LYS A 84 -15.27 -6.46 -8.79
N ILE A 85 -15.15 -7.61 -8.15
CA ILE A 85 -13.93 -8.09 -7.50
C ILE A 85 -13.47 -9.34 -8.24
N SER A 86 -12.18 -9.44 -8.58
CA SER A 86 -11.57 -10.71 -8.99
C SER A 86 -11.48 -11.66 -7.81
N SER A 87 -11.23 -12.95 -8.06
CA SER A 87 -10.87 -13.87 -6.98
C SER A 87 -9.67 -13.30 -6.20
N LEU A 88 -9.78 -13.28 -4.87
CA LEU A 88 -8.68 -12.87 -4.01
C LEU A 88 -7.64 -13.98 -3.94
N VAL A 89 -6.38 -13.63 -4.14
CA VAL A 89 -5.26 -14.55 -4.08
C VAL A 89 -4.51 -14.31 -2.78
N VAL A 90 -4.19 -15.38 -2.07
CA VAL A 90 -3.37 -15.34 -0.85
C VAL A 90 -1.96 -15.75 -1.24
N HIS A 91 -0.97 -14.93 -0.88
CA HIS A 91 0.44 -15.24 -1.07
C HIS A 91 1.10 -15.37 0.31
N ASP A 92 1.69 -16.53 0.55
CA ASP A 92 2.54 -16.78 1.70
C ASP A 92 3.99 -16.81 1.22
N ASN A 93 4.81 -15.93 1.79
CA ASN A 93 6.23 -15.82 1.47
C ASN A 93 7.06 -16.05 2.74
N GLU A 94 8.26 -16.56 2.55
CA GLU A 94 9.26 -16.71 3.60
C GLU A 94 10.59 -16.26 3.03
N THR A 95 11.22 -15.29 3.68
CA THR A 95 12.52 -14.75 3.29
C THR A 95 13.47 -14.86 4.47
N ASP A 96 14.66 -15.37 4.24
CA ASP A 96 15.72 -15.37 5.24
C ASP A 96 16.47 -14.02 5.16
N ILE A 97 16.27 -13.17 6.17
CA ILE A 97 16.99 -11.91 6.31
C ILE A 97 17.83 -12.02 7.58
N GLY A 98 19.13 -12.25 7.40
CA GLY A 98 20.09 -12.29 8.51
C GLY A 98 20.11 -13.59 9.33
N GLY A 99 19.71 -14.73 8.75
CA GLY A 99 19.72 -16.05 9.38
C GLY A 99 18.45 -16.37 10.17
N TRP A 100 17.43 -15.51 10.08
CA TRP A 100 16.13 -15.69 10.73
C TRP A 100 15.02 -15.70 9.66
N PRO A 101 14.18 -16.75 9.64
CA PRO A 101 13.07 -16.81 8.69
C PRO A 101 12.05 -15.72 9.02
N THR A 102 11.90 -14.76 8.10
CA THR A 102 10.84 -13.76 8.15
C THR A 102 9.73 -14.22 7.22
N LYS A 103 8.57 -14.53 7.80
CA LYS A 103 7.38 -14.87 7.01
C LYS A 103 6.65 -13.59 6.64
N SER A 104 6.03 -13.55 5.48
CA SER A 104 5.10 -12.48 5.14
C SER A 104 3.90 -13.08 4.43
N ARG A 105 2.77 -12.41 4.59
CA ARG A 105 1.52 -12.84 3.99
C ARG A 105 0.87 -11.66 3.32
N SER A 106 0.32 -11.88 2.14
CA SER A 106 -0.46 -10.88 1.45
C SER A 106 -1.73 -11.45 0.83
N VAL A 107 -2.71 -10.58 0.67
CA VAL A 107 -3.95 -10.82 -0.07
C VAL A 107 -4.00 -9.80 -1.19
N SER A 108 -4.05 -10.28 -2.42
CA SER A 108 -4.11 -9.46 -3.62
C SER A 108 -5.41 -9.71 -4.38
N GLY A 109 -5.81 -8.74 -5.19
CA GLY A 109 -7.01 -8.83 -6.00
C GLY A 109 -7.30 -7.52 -6.70
N THR A 110 -8.04 -7.61 -7.80
CA THR A 110 -8.38 -6.48 -8.64
C THR A 110 -9.84 -6.10 -8.45
N ILE A 111 -10.11 -4.80 -8.28
CA ILE A 111 -11.44 -4.25 -8.46
C ILE A 111 -11.60 -3.67 -9.85
N THR A 112 -12.79 -3.77 -10.43
CA THR A 112 -13.16 -3.07 -11.66
C THR A 112 -14.44 -2.29 -11.42
N LEU A 113 -14.37 -0.97 -11.56
CA LEU A 113 -15.52 -0.10 -11.37
C LEU A 113 -16.57 -0.35 -12.45
N ILE A 114 -17.82 -0.41 -12.01
CA ILE A 114 -18.99 -0.51 -12.85
C ILE A 114 -19.71 0.83 -12.66
N ASP A 115 -19.61 1.68 -13.66
CA ASP A 115 -20.37 2.93 -13.68
C ASP A 115 -21.87 2.65 -13.89
#